data_AF-M0BZ42-F1
#
_entry.id   AF-M0BZ42-F1
#
_cell.length_a   1.000
_cell.length_b   1.000
_cell.length_c   1.000
_cell.angle_alpha   90.00
_cell.angle_beta   90.00
_cell.angle_gamma   90.00
#
_symmetry.space_group_name_H-M   'P 1'
#
loop_
_entity.id
_entity.type
_entity.pdbx_description
1 polymer ?
#
loop_
_entity_poly.entity_id
_entity_poly.type
_entity_poly.pdbx_seq_one_letter_code
_entity_poly.pdbx_strand_id
1 'polypeptide(L)'
;MSDLTRTADGDGDAGSAASDVVPTVGTVLSAVVLVALLLPVRRGVDAPAVWLAAVGALVATGAFVGRRHGLLERRVAGPAAAGGSLLVVALSGYAITQGVLGSVVVPGLEGSVSLLFVALVAAIGAVGVGIADRGGVSGPGLYRRLARTVEMCILAVVGLFSLSIAAVFLSLPVTTLVGELTPLQQSLVEYPAYAVGLGGVAAGYLAYRGRDLSFIDLERPTLRTVGWIVLGLVLLFAVNIGISQVMTALGIDASDHTTTQRLAENPELAMVAVPSMLLFVGPFEELFYRNVIQKSLYEHFSRAGAVLVGSLVFMIVHLFAYATAGPGAMLASLALVFALGLILGTIYERTDNLLVPALVHGCYNALLFVEYLV
;
A
#
# COMPACT_ATOMS: atom_id res chain seq x y z
N MET A 1 -63.94 20.96 22.20
CA MET A 1 -62.59 20.98 22.81
C MET A 1 -61.80 19.89 22.10
N SER A 2 -61.23 20.22 20.94
CA SER A 2 -59.81 20.60 20.72
C SER A 2 -58.90 19.37 20.84
N ASP A 3 -58.51 18.73 19.74
CA ASP A 3 -57.40 19.08 18.84
C ASP A 3 -56.03 18.54 19.32
N LEU A 4 -55.26 18.00 18.35
CA LEU A 4 -53.86 17.53 18.40
C LEU A 4 -53.58 16.17 19.09
N THR A 5 -53.14 15.12 18.39
CA THR A 5 -51.84 15.10 17.69
C THR A 5 -51.79 14.06 16.57
N ARG A 6 -51.55 14.58 15.36
CA ARG A 6 -50.99 13.90 14.20
C ARG A 6 -49.49 14.23 14.20
N THR A 7 -48.64 13.23 14.29
CA THR A 7 -47.23 13.27 13.84
C THR A 7 -46.95 11.87 13.27
N ALA A 8 -47.36 11.60 12.04
CA ALA A 8 -46.59 11.85 10.82
C ALA A 8 -45.33 10.96 10.80
N ASP A 9 -45.50 9.80 10.17
CA ASP A 9 -44.45 9.01 9.53
C ASP A 9 -43.48 9.93 8.78
N GLY A 10 -42.20 9.86 9.16
CA GLY A 10 -41.13 10.68 8.59
C GLY A 10 -39.81 9.91 8.36
N ASP A 11 -39.82 8.57 8.45
CA ASP A 11 -38.59 7.76 8.29
C ASP A 11 -38.51 7.02 6.94
N GLY A 12 -39.42 7.28 6.00
CA GLY A 12 -39.49 6.59 4.72
C GLY A 12 -38.42 6.99 3.68
N ASP A 13 -37.82 8.19 3.80
CA ASP A 13 -37.00 8.77 2.72
C ASP A 13 -35.53 9.05 3.10
N ALA A 14 -35.19 9.03 4.39
CA ALA A 14 -33.80 9.18 4.85
C ALA A 14 -32.99 7.87 4.73
N GLY A 15 -33.67 6.72 4.72
CA GLY A 15 -33.05 5.39 4.60
C GLY A 15 -32.56 5.04 3.19
N SER A 16 -33.23 5.54 2.15
CA SER A 16 -32.86 5.31 0.74
C SER A 16 -31.60 6.11 0.35
N ALA A 17 -31.56 7.40 0.69
CA ALA A 17 -30.44 8.30 0.39
C ALA A 17 -29.12 7.86 1.05
N ALA A 18 -29.17 7.34 2.29
CA ALA A 18 -28.00 6.82 2.97
C ALA A 18 -27.51 5.47 2.41
N SER A 19 -28.41 4.70 1.77
CA SER A 19 -28.10 3.40 1.16
C SER A 19 -27.41 3.49 -0.20
N ASP A 20 -27.55 4.64 -0.89
CA ASP A 20 -27.04 4.86 -2.25
C ASP A 20 -25.68 5.57 -2.30
N VAL A 21 -25.13 5.99 -1.16
CA VAL A 21 -23.84 6.71 -1.11
C VAL A 21 -22.70 5.88 -1.70
N VAL A 22 -22.59 4.61 -1.28
CA VAL A 22 -21.51 3.71 -1.74
C VAL A 22 -21.55 3.47 -3.25
N PRO A 23 -22.67 3.04 -3.86
CA PRO A 23 -22.73 2.89 -5.32
C PRO A 23 -22.61 4.23 -6.07
N THR A 24 -23.00 5.36 -5.48
CA THR A 24 -22.79 6.69 -6.06
C THR A 24 -21.31 7.04 -6.14
N VAL A 25 -20.55 6.85 -5.05
CA VAL A 25 -19.09 7.04 -5.05
C VAL A 25 -18.42 6.13 -6.08
N GLY A 26 -18.84 4.85 -6.15
CA GLY A 26 -18.34 3.90 -7.15
C GLY A 26 -18.65 4.33 -8.59
N THR A 27 -19.84 4.88 -8.82
CA THR A 27 -20.23 5.44 -10.14
C THR A 27 -19.30 6.58 -10.55
N VAL A 28 -19.00 7.51 -9.65
CA VAL A 28 -18.10 8.63 -9.92
C VAL A 28 -16.69 8.13 -10.24
N LEU A 29 -16.12 7.26 -9.39
CA LEU A 29 -14.78 6.72 -9.60
C LEU A 29 -14.67 5.95 -10.92
N SER A 30 -15.61 5.05 -11.19
CA SER A 30 -15.61 4.26 -12.43
C SER A 30 -15.83 5.12 -13.69
N ALA A 31 -16.62 6.21 -13.60
CA ALA A 31 -16.76 7.16 -14.70
C ALA A 31 -15.45 7.91 -14.99
N VAL A 32 -14.72 8.34 -13.96
CA VAL A 32 -13.38 8.95 -14.12
C VAL A 32 -12.43 7.96 -14.80
N VAL A 33 -12.42 6.70 -14.34
CA VAL A 33 -11.62 5.62 -14.95
C VAL A 33 -11.97 5.44 -16.43
N LEU A 34 -13.26 5.36 -16.75
CA LEU A 34 -13.73 5.17 -18.12
C LEU A 34 -13.29 6.33 -19.04
N VAL A 35 -13.43 7.57 -18.58
CA VAL A 35 -12.98 8.75 -19.34
C VAL A 35 -11.46 8.74 -19.53
N ALA A 36 -10.71 8.42 -18.46
CA ALA A 36 -9.25 8.36 -18.50
C ALA A 36 -8.71 7.28 -19.46
N LEU A 37 -9.47 6.22 -19.73
CA LEU A 37 -9.10 5.18 -20.69
C LEU A 37 -9.60 5.47 -22.12
N LEU A 38 -10.79 6.03 -22.29
CA LEU A 38 -11.35 6.32 -23.61
C LEU A 38 -10.68 7.51 -24.30
N LEU A 39 -10.16 8.49 -23.54
CA LEU A 39 -9.48 9.65 -24.11
C LEU A 39 -8.17 9.29 -24.85
N PRO A 40 -7.23 8.52 -24.27
CA PRO A 40 -6.05 8.03 -24.98
C PRO A 40 -6.40 7.24 -26.24
N VAL A 41 -7.39 6.34 -26.14
CA VAL A 41 -7.88 5.52 -27.26
C VAL A 41 -8.37 6.40 -28.40
N ARG A 42 -9.21 7.41 -28.11
CA ARG A 42 -9.69 8.37 -29.12
C ARG A 42 -8.57 9.20 -29.75
N ARG A 43 -7.44 9.35 -29.06
CA ARG A 43 -6.24 10.07 -29.55
C ARG A 43 -5.25 9.15 -30.27
N GLY A 44 -5.63 7.91 -30.56
CA GLY A 44 -4.84 6.99 -31.37
C GLY A 44 -3.88 6.10 -30.56
N VAL A 45 -4.03 5.99 -29.24
CA VAL A 45 -3.33 4.96 -28.47
C VAL A 45 -3.93 3.60 -28.82
N ASP A 46 -3.22 2.84 -29.66
CA ASP A 46 -3.62 1.50 -30.08
C ASP A 46 -2.85 0.43 -29.30
N ALA A 47 -3.29 0.19 -28.07
CA ALA A 47 -2.72 -0.81 -27.18
C ALA A 47 -3.83 -1.76 -26.70
N PRO A 48 -3.74 -3.08 -26.98
CA PRO A 48 -4.78 -4.04 -26.60
C PRO A 48 -5.13 -4.03 -25.10
N ALA A 49 -4.13 -3.80 -24.25
CA ALA A 49 -4.31 -3.69 -22.81
C ALA A 49 -5.22 -2.50 -22.41
N VAL A 50 -5.10 -1.36 -23.10
CA VAL A 50 -5.92 -0.17 -22.81
C VAL A 50 -7.36 -0.38 -23.25
N TRP A 51 -7.58 -1.02 -24.40
CA TRP A 51 -8.92 -1.42 -24.84
C TRP A 51 -9.59 -2.40 -23.88
N LEU A 52 -8.87 -3.43 -23.45
CA LEU A 52 -9.40 -4.40 -22.50
C LEU A 52 -9.63 -3.77 -21.11
N ALA A 53 -8.79 -2.82 -20.69
CA ALA A 53 -9.04 -2.03 -19.49
C ALA A 53 -10.33 -1.21 -19.64
N ALA A 54 -10.58 -0.59 -20.79
CA ALA A 54 -11.82 0.16 -21.04
C ALA A 54 -13.06 -0.74 -20.94
N VAL A 55 -12.98 -2.00 -21.39
CA VAL A 55 -14.05 -3.00 -21.18
C VAL A 55 -14.26 -3.27 -19.69
N GLY A 56 -13.18 -3.48 -18.92
CA GLY A 56 -13.27 -3.64 -17.46
C GLY A 56 -13.92 -2.43 -16.77
N ALA A 57 -13.58 -1.22 -17.22
CA ALA A 57 -14.18 0.02 -16.73
C ALA A 57 -15.68 0.11 -17.06
N LEU A 58 -16.09 -0.26 -18.28
CA LEU A 58 -17.51 -0.32 -18.67
C LEU A 58 -18.30 -1.29 -17.79
N VAL A 59 -17.75 -2.48 -17.52
CA VAL A 59 -18.36 -3.46 -16.61
C VAL A 59 -18.53 -2.86 -15.21
N ALA A 60 -17.48 -2.20 -14.70
CA ALA A 60 -17.54 -1.59 -13.38
C ALA A 60 -18.54 -0.44 -13.29
N THR A 61 -18.56 0.45 -14.27
CA THR A 61 -19.54 1.55 -14.36
C THR A 61 -20.97 1.01 -14.47
N GLY A 62 -21.21 0.04 -15.35
CA GLY A 62 -22.52 -0.59 -15.50
C GLY A 62 -23.00 -1.25 -14.20
N ALA A 63 -22.10 -1.92 -13.48
CA ALA A 63 -22.40 -2.53 -12.19
C ALA A 63 -22.77 -1.49 -11.12
N PHE A 64 -21.99 -0.41 -10.97
CA PHE A 64 -22.29 0.65 -10.00
C PHE A 64 -23.56 1.43 -10.33
N VAL A 65 -23.78 1.76 -11.61
CA VAL A 65 -25.00 2.45 -12.08
C VAL A 65 -26.22 1.55 -11.88
N GLY A 66 -26.13 0.28 -12.28
CA GLY A 66 -27.19 -0.69 -12.07
C GLY A 66 -27.52 -0.88 -10.59
N ARG A 67 -26.50 -0.91 -9.72
CA ARG A 67 -26.68 -0.96 -8.26
C ARG A 67 -27.36 0.29 -7.71
N ARG A 68 -26.97 1.48 -8.18
CA ARG A 68 -27.51 2.79 -7.78
C ARG A 68 -28.99 2.95 -8.15
N HIS A 69 -29.41 2.40 -9.29
CA HIS A 69 -30.80 2.49 -9.76
C HIS A 69 -31.66 1.26 -9.40
N GLY A 70 -31.17 0.38 -8.52
CA GLY A 70 -31.91 -0.81 -8.08
C GLY A 70 -32.08 -1.90 -9.14
N LEU A 71 -31.36 -1.82 -10.26
CA LEU A 71 -31.40 -2.81 -11.34
C LEU A 71 -30.56 -4.06 -11.04
N LEU A 72 -29.55 -3.93 -10.19
CA LEU A 72 -28.66 -5.03 -9.80
C LEU A 72 -28.55 -5.14 -8.27
N GLU A 73 -28.60 -6.37 -7.77
CA GLU A 73 -28.33 -6.64 -6.37
C GLU A 73 -26.84 -6.52 -6.03
N ARG A 74 -26.52 -6.05 -4.82
CA ARG A 74 -25.14 -5.95 -4.29
C ARG A 74 -24.33 -7.25 -4.36
N ARG A 75 -24.98 -8.41 -4.36
CA ARG A 75 -24.33 -9.72 -4.46
C ARG A 75 -23.69 -9.95 -5.83
N VAL A 76 -24.23 -9.31 -6.86
CA VAL A 76 -23.76 -9.38 -8.25
C VAL A 76 -22.98 -8.12 -8.63
N ALA A 77 -23.55 -6.95 -8.33
CA ALA A 77 -22.95 -5.68 -8.70
C ALA A 77 -21.60 -5.42 -8.02
N GLY A 78 -21.49 -5.64 -6.70
CA GLY A 78 -20.24 -5.40 -5.97
C GLY A 78 -19.05 -6.21 -6.52
N PRO A 79 -19.17 -7.54 -6.71
CA PRO A 79 -18.11 -8.35 -7.30
C PRO A 79 -17.81 -8.01 -8.76
N ALA A 80 -18.84 -7.73 -9.57
CA ALA A 80 -18.64 -7.30 -10.97
C ALA A 80 -17.87 -5.96 -11.03
N ALA A 81 -18.22 -5.01 -10.16
CA ALA A 81 -17.54 -3.73 -10.04
C ALA A 81 -16.10 -3.87 -9.55
N ALA A 82 -15.86 -4.68 -8.51
CA ALA A 82 -14.53 -4.95 -7.99
C ALA A 82 -13.66 -5.68 -9.02
N GLY A 83 -14.19 -6.71 -9.68
CA GLY A 83 -13.49 -7.47 -10.72
C GLY A 83 -13.15 -6.64 -11.95
N GLY A 84 -14.12 -5.86 -12.46
CA GLY A 84 -13.89 -4.94 -13.59
C GLY A 84 -12.86 -3.87 -13.26
N SER A 85 -12.91 -3.30 -12.05
CA SER A 85 -11.92 -2.31 -11.60
C SER A 85 -10.54 -2.94 -11.37
N LEU A 86 -10.47 -4.17 -10.85
CA LEU A 86 -9.20 -4.87 -10.67
C LEU A 86 -8.54 -5.19 -12.01
N LEU A 87 -9.34 -5.55 -13.02
CA LEU A 87 -8.86 -5.72 -14.39
C LEU A 87 -8.28 -4.42 -14.95
N VAL A 88 -8.91 -3.27 -14.68
CA VAL A 88 -8.36 -1.96 -15.03
C VAL A 88 -7.02 -1.72 -14.33
N VAL A 89 -6.90 -2.02 -13.03
CA VAL A 89 -5.64 -1.85 -12.29
C VAL A 89 -4.52 -2.66 -12.95
N ALA A 90 -4.77 -3.95 -13.19
CA ALA A 90 -3.77 -4.84 -13.79
C ALA A 90 -3.34 -4.39 -15.19
N LEU A 91 -4.31 -4.07 -16.07
CA LEU A 91 -4.03 -3.73 -17.46
C LEU A 91 -3.46 -2.33 -17.65
N SER A 92 -3.92 -1.36 -16.85
CA SER A 92 -3.33 -0.01 -16.87
C SER A 92 -1.91 -0.06 -16.31
N GLY A 93 -1.68 -0.84 -15.25
CA GLY A 93 -0.35 -1.07 -14.71
C GLY A 93 0.59 -1.69 -15.74
N TYR A 94 0.15 -2.75 -16.41
CA TYR A 94 0.91 -3.37 -17.51
C TYR A 94 1.18 -2.39 -18.66
N ALA A 95 0.17 -1.64 -19.12
CA ALA A 95 0.38 -0.66 -20.19
C ALA A 95 1.43 0.40 -19.80
N ILE A 96 1.44 0.85 -18.54
CA ILE A 96 2.44 1.79 -18.01
C ILE A 96 3.84 1.15 -17.99
N THR A 97 3.98 -0.13 -17.65
CA THR A 97 5.28 -0.82 -17.70
C THR A 97 5.82 -0.94 -19.13
N GLN A 98 4.92 -0.98 -20.12
CA GLN A 98 5.27 -0.96 -21.55
C GLN A 98 5.45 0.47 -22.12
N GLY A 99 5.52 1.50 -21.26
CA GLY A 99 5.74 2.89 -21.67
C GLY A 99 4.51 3.62 -22.20
N VAL A 100 3.32 3.01 -22.15
CA VAL A 100 2.06 3.64 -22.58
C VAL A 100 1.51 4.49 -21.44
N LEU A 101 1.63 5.81 -21.55
CA LEU A 101 1.17 6.74 -20.50
C LEU A 101 -0.16 7.43 -20.81
N GLY A 102 -0.54 7.53 -22.08
CA GLY A 102 -1.76 8.24 -22.50
C GLY A 102 -1.77 9.70 -22.03
N SER A 103 -0.60 10.34 -22.06
CA SER A 103 -0.38 11.64 -21.41
C SER A 103 -1.15 12.77 -22.08
N VAL A 104 -1.59 13.73 -21.26
CA VAL A 104 -2.27 14.95 -21.71
C VAL A 104 -1.60 16.17 -21.12
N VAL A 105 -1.38 17.19 -21.95
CA VAL A 105 -0.95 18.51 -21.49
C VAL A 105 -2.17 19.22 -20.90
N VAL A 106 -2.08 19.59 -19.63
CA VAL A 106 -3.12 20.34 -18.94
C VAL A 106 -2.79 21.83 -19.04
N PRO A 107 -3.68 22.68 -19.58
CA PRO A 107 -3.44 24.12 -19.65
C PRO A 107 -3.11 24.69 -18.26
N GLY A 108 -1.98 25.38 -18.13
CA GLY A 108 -1.52 25.97 -16.86
C GLY A 108 -0.64 25.06 -15.99
N LEU A 109 -0.38 23.81 -16.41
CA LEU A 109 0.67 22.98 -15.83
C LEU A 109 1.85 22.89 -16.81
N GLU A 110 3.08 23.03 -16.31
CA GLU A 110 4.30 22.89 -17.12
C GLU A 110 4.57 21.45 -17.59
N GLY A 111 3.76 20.48 -17.13
CA GLY A 111 3.94 19.06 -17.40
C GLY A 111 2.72 18.36 -17.98
N SER A 112 2.92 17.10 -18.39
CA SER A 112 1.85 16.22 -18.86
C SER A 112 1.37 15.29 -17.74
N VAL A 113 0.06 15.02 -17.69
CA VAL A 113 -0.54 14.06 -16.76
C VAL A 113 -0.80 12.74 -17.48
N SER A 114 -0.32 11.62 -16.92
CA SER A 114 -0.66 10.28 -17.42
C SER A 114 -2.09 9.92 -17.07
N LEU A 115 -2.96 9.79 -18.08
CA LEU A 115 -4.34 9.35 -17.85
C LEU A 115 -4.42 7.88 -17.42
N LEU A 116 -3.50 7.04 -17.87
CA LEU A 116 -3.47 5.65 -17.41
C LEU A 116 -3.11 5.55 -15.93
N PHE A 117 -2.23 6.41 -15.43
CA PHE A 117 -1.95 6.47 -14.00
C PHE A 117 -3.16 6.97 -13.19
N VAL A 118 -3.89 7.95 -13.72
CA VAL A 118 -5.17 8.39 -13.11
C VAL A 118 -6.18 7.24 -13.08
N ALA A 119 -6.32 6.49 -14.18
CA ALA A 119 -7.19 5.33 -14.26
C ALA A 119 -6.78 4.24 -13.25
N LEU A 120 -5.49 3.95 -13.13
CA LEU A 120 -4.92 3.00 -12.17
C LEU A 120 -5.33 3.36 -10.74
N VAL A 121 -5.05 4.59 -10.29
CA VAL A 121 -5.32 5.03 -8.91
C VAL A 121 -6.82 5.09 -8.62
N ALA A 122 -7.62 5.65 -9.52
CA ALA A 122 -9.07 5.70 -9.36
C ALA A 122 -9.70 4.29 -9.34
N ALA A 123 -9.17 3.36 -10.13
CA ALA A 123 -9.62 1.97 -10.15
C ALA A 123 -9.29 1.22 -8.85
N ILE A 124 -8.13 1.47 -8.20
CA ILE A 124 -7.84 0.91 -6.87
C ILE A 124 -8.91 1.34 -5.86
N GLY A 125 -9.31 2.62 -5.89
CA GLY A 125 -10.42 3.13 -5.07
C GLY A 125 -11.75 2.42 -5.41
N ALA A 126 -12.05 2.25 -6.70
CA ALA A 126 -13.26 1.59 -7.17
C ALA A 126 -13.32 0.10 -6.78
N VAL A 127 -12.18 -0.61 -6.75
CA VAL A 127 -12.08 -1.98 -6.19
C VAL A 127 -12.54 -1.98 -4.73
N GLY A 128 -12.00 -1.08 -3.91
CA GLY A 128 -12.37 -0.94 -2.50
C GLY A 128 -13.86 -0.66 -2.31
N VAL A 129 -14.44 0.22 -3.14
CA VAL A 129 -15.88 0.54 -3.09
C VAL A 129 -16.74 -0.64 -3.54
N GLY A 130 -16.35 -1.39 -4.57
CA GLY A 130 -17.05 -2.60 -5.00
C GLY A 130 -17.08 -3.69 -3.92
N ILE A 131 -15.96 -3.89 -3.23
CA ILE A 131 -15.88 -4.79 -2.06
C ILE A 131 -16.76 -4.28 -0.91
N ALA A 132 -16.78 -2.97 -0.66
CA ALA A 132 -17.61 -2.37 0.37
C ALA A 132 -19.12 -2.54 0.07
N ASP A 133 -19.56 -2.33 -1.17
CA ASP A 133 -20.95 -2.55 -1.59
C ASP A 133 -21.33 -4.04 -1.44
N ARG A 134 -20.46 -4.97 -1.87
CA ARG A 134 -20.68 -6.41 -1.68
C ARG A 134 -20.82 -6.78 -0.20
N GLY A 135 -20.04 -6.13 0.66
CA GLY A 135 -20.07 -6.30 2.11
C GLY A 135 -21.26 -5.61 2.80
N GLY A 136 -22.07 -4.83 2.07
CA GLY A 136 -23.18 -4.07 2.64
C GLY A 136 -22.73 -2.94 3.58
N VAL A 137 -21.54 -2.37 3.35
CA VAL A 137 -21.03 -1.24 4.13
C VAL A 137 -21.91 -0.01 3.91
N SER A 138 -22.32 0.68 4.97
CA SER A 138 -23.10 1.93 4.87
C SER A 138 -22.23 3.12 4.50
N GLY A 139 -22.84 4.23 4.02
CA GLY A 139 -22.12 5.48 3.75
C GLY A 139 -21.22 5.96 4.90
N PRO A 140 -21.74 6.07 6.14
CA PRO A 140 -20.91 6.40 7.31
C PRO A 140 -19.82 5.36 7.61
N GLY A 141 -20.08 4.08 7.33
CA GLY A 141 -19.09 3.01 7.43
C GLY A 141 -17.94 3.17 6.45
N LEU A 142 -18.26 3.54 5.20
CA LEU A 142 -17.27 3.84 4.17
C LEU A 142 -16.42 5.07 4.56
N TYR A 143 -17.06 6.13 5.07
CA TYR A 143 -16.35 7.31 5.56
C TYR A 143 -15.37 6.99 6.68
N ARG A 144 -15.77 6.23 7.71
CA ARG A 144 -14.88 5.84 8.81
C ARG A 144 -13.68 5.03 8.33
N ARG A 145 -13.89 4.12 7.39
CA ARG A 145 -12.81 3.32 6.77
C ARG A 145 -11.85 4.19 5.96
N LEU A 146 -12.38 5.13 5.17
CA LEU A 146 -11.58 6.08 4.41
C LEU A 146 -10.78 6.99 5.33
N ALA A 147 -11.42 7.60 6.34
CA ALA A 147 -10.77 8.46 7.32
C ALA A 147 -9.64 7.73 8.04
N ARG A 148 -9.86 6.48 8.47
CA ARG A 148 -8.83 5.66 9.11
C ARG A 148 -7.69 5.31 8.17
N THR A 149 -7.98 5.02 6.90
CA THR A 149 -6.96 4.77 5.88
C THR A 149 -6.10 6.02 5.68
N VAL A 150 -6.72 7.20 5.54
CA VAL A 150 -6.03 8.48 5.40
C VAL A 150 -5.16 8.78 6.61
N GLU A 151 -5.68 8.58 7.83
CA GLU A 151 -4.91 8.74 9.07
C GLU A 151 -3.66 7.85 9.07
N MET A 152 -3.79 6.57 8.66
CA MET A 152 -2.66 5.66 8.59
C MET A 152 -1.68 6.02 7.46
N CYS A 153 -2.14 6.54 6.32
CA CYS A 153 -1.25 7.07 5.29
C CYS A 153 -0.46 8.28 5.79
N ILE A 154 -1.11 9.21 6.50
CA ILE A 154 -0.44 10.38 7.09
C ILE A 154 0.60 9.90 8.10
N LEU A 155 0.23 8.97 8.98
CA LEU A 155 1.15 8.41 9.96
C LEU A 155 2.35 7.72 9.28
N ALA A 156 2.12 6.98 8.20
CA ALA A 156 3.17 6.34 7.42
C ALA A 156 4.14 7.36 6.81
N VAL A 157 3.63 8.46 6.25
CA VAL A 157 4.44 9.55 5.71
C VAL A 157 5.23 10.25 6.82
N VAL A 158 4.62 10.49 7.99
CA VAL A 158 5.33 11.01 9.17
C VAL A 158 6.45 10.06 9.60
N GLY A 159 6.21 8.74 9.60
CA GLY A 159 7.22 7.73 9.83
C GLY A 159 8.39 7.83 8.86
N LEU A 160 8.11 7.95 7.56
CA LEU A 160 9.15 8.15 6.53
C LEU A 160 10.00 9.39 6.80
N PHE A 161 9.40 10.55 7.07
CA PHE A 161 10.17 11.77 7.38
C PHE A 161 10.91 11.69 8.72
N SER A 162 10.37 10.95 9.68
CA SER A 162 11.03 10.75 10.98
C SER A 162 12.36 10.01 10.84
N LEU A 163 12.51 9.14 9.84
CA LEU A 163 13.80 8.48 9.54
C LEU A 163 14.86 9.51 9.15
N SER A 164 14.54 10.42 8.23
CA SER A 164 15.46 11.47 7.81
C SER A 164 15.81 12.41 8.97
N ILE A 165 14.82 12.79 9.79
CA ILE A 165 15.04 13.64 10.97
C ILE A 165 15.93 12.91 11.99
N ALA A 166 15.66 11.64 12.26
CA ALA A 166 16.46 10.82 13.17
C ALA A 166 17.89 10.65 12.67
N ALA A 167 18.09 10.42 11.37
CA ALA A 167 19.42 10.30 10.78
C ALA A 167 20.23 11.58 10.95
N VAL A 168 19.64 12.75 10.67
CA VAL A 168 20.28 14.06 10.91
C VAL A 168 20.58 14.26 12.39
N PHE A 169 19.62 13.99 13.27
CA PHE A 169 19.80 14.14 14.71
C PHE A 169 20.97 13.29 15.24
N LEU A 170 21.08 12.05 14.78
CA LEU A 170 22.17 11.15 15.16
C LEU A 170 23.50 11.49 14.49
N SER A 171 23.49 12.05 13.27
CA SER A 171 24.73 12.40 12.55
C SER A 171 25.36 13.68 13.04
N LEU A 172 24.57 14.67 13.49
CA LEU A 172 25.05 15.97 13.95
C LEU A 172 26.19 15.89 14.99
N PRO A 173 26.05 15.20 16.14
CA PRO A 173 27.13 15.14 17.13
C PRO A 173 28.39 14.47 16.56
N VAL A 174 28.23 13.43 15.73
CA VAL A 174 29.35 12.73 15.11
C VAL A 174 30.09 13.66 14.15
N THR A 175 29.37 14.31 13.23
CA THR A 175 29.94 15.24 12.24
C THR A 175 30.64 16.43 12.88
N THR A 176 30.15 16.93 14.02
CA THR A 176 30.84 18.02 14.75
C THR A 176 32.18 17.59 15.37
N LEU A 177 32.36 16.29 15.61
CA LEU A 177 33.57 15.73 16.23
C LEU A 177 34.59 15.26 15.20
N VAL A 178 34.13 14.61 14.12
CA VAL A 178 35.01 13.95 13.13
C VAL A 178 34.97 14.56 11.73
N GLY A 179 34.09 15.53 11.47
CA GLY A 179 33.90 16.14 10.16
C GLY A 179 32.96 15.34 9.25
N GLU A 180 33.23 15.33 7.94
CA GLU A 180 32.45 14.57 6.96
C GLU A 180 32.57 13.06 7.22
N LEU A 181 31.42 12.36 7.19
CA LEU A 181 31.38 10.92 7.42
C LEU A 181 31.73 10.16 6.14
N THR A 182 32.50 9.08 6.28
CA THR A 182 32.63 8.11 5.20
C THR A 182 31.28 7.40 4.94
N PRO A 183 31.06 6.80 3.75
CA PRO A 183 29.83 6.05 3.48
C PRO A 183 29.52 4.99 4.54
N LEU A 184 30.55 4.28 5.02
CA LEU A 184 30.42 3.27 6.09
C LEU A 184 29.98 3.90 7.41
N GLN A 185 30.60 5.01 7.82
CA GLN A 185 30.21 5.76 9.02
C GLN A 185 28.79 6.31 8.92
N GLN A 186 28.40 6.78 7.74
CA GLN A 186 27.05 7.23 7.48
C GLN A 186 26.03 6.09 7.62
N SER A 187 26.30 4.90 7.06
CA SER A 187 25.42 3.73 7.25
C SER A 187 25.30 3.31 8.72
N LEU A 188 26.38 3.40 9.50
CA LEU A 188 26.35 3.14 10.95
C LEU A 188 25.44 4.11 11.72
N VAL A 189 25.16 5.30 11.17
CA VAL A 189 24.21 6.28 11.73
C VAL A 189 22.80 6.08 11.17
N GLU A 190 22.67 5.80 9.88
CA GLU A 190 21.37 5.65 9.19
C GLU A 190 20.56 4.46 9.73
N TYR A 191 21.19 3.31 10.02
CA TYR A 191 20.44 2.15 10.49
C TYR A 191 19.83 2.32 11.90
N PRO A 192 20.57 2.82 12.92
CA PRO A 192 19.96 3.19 14.19
C PRO A 192 18.86 4.25 14.08
N ALA A 193 18.83 5.06 13.01
CA ALA A 193 17.76 6.02 12.79
C ALA A 193 16.38 5.36 12.60
N TYR A 194 16.31 4.09 12.21
CA TYR A 194 15.05 3.33 12.20
C TYR A 194 14.46 3.17 13.61
N ALA A 195 15.32 2.88 14.59
CA ALA A 195 14.91 2.77 15.98
C ALA A 195 14.40 4.11 16.53
N VAL A 196 15.15 5.18 16.28
CA VAL A 196 14.82 6.52 16.80
C VAL A 196 13.61 7.11 16.07
N GLY A 197 13.58 7.03 14.74
CA GLY A 197 12.52 7.57 13.90
C GLY A 197 11.23 6.77 14.05
N LEU A 198 11.17 5.56 13.49
CA LEU A 198 9.93 4.76 13.50
C LEU A 198 9.54 4.33 14.91
N GLY A 199 10.50 3.93 15.74
CA GLY A 199 10.23 3.61 17.14
C GLY A 199 9.73 4.82 17.94
N GLY A 200 10.28 6.02 17.69
CA GLY A 200 9.83 7.27 18.28
C GLY A 200 8.40 7.65 17.86
N VAL A 201 8.08 7.55 16.57
CA VAL A 201 6.72 7.82 16.06
C VAL A 201 5.74 6.76 16.57
N ALA A 202 6.12 5.48 16.63
CA ALA A 202 5.31 4.43 17.22
C ALA A 202 4.97 4.73 18.69
N ALA A 203 5.99 5.06 19.50
CA ALA A 203 5.81 5.42 20.91
C ALA A 203 4.93 6.68 21.07
N GLY A 204 5.18 7.71 20.25
CA GLY A 204 4.36 8.92 20.23
C GLY A 204 2.91 8.66 19.86
N TYR A 205 2.64 7.79 18.88
CA TYR A 205 1.29 7.39 18.51
C TYR A 205 0.60 6.61 19.62
N LEU A 206 1.29 5.66 20.28
CA LEU A 206 0.75 4.94 21.44
C LEU A 206 0.37 5.92 22.56
N ALA A 207 1.26 6.85 22.90
CA ALA A 207 1.00 7.88 23.91
C ALA A 207 -0.17 8.78 23.54
N TYR A 208 -0.23 9.26 22.30
CA TYR A 208 -1.32 10.10 21.79
C TYR A 208 -2.67 9.37 21.83
N ARG A 209 -2.68 8.06 21.59
CA ARG A 209 -3.88 7.21 21.61
C ARG A 209 -4.20 6.62 22.99
N GLY A 210 -3.42 6.94 24.02
CA GLY A 210 -3.59 6.38 25.36
C GLY A 210 -3.41 4.86 25.42
N ARG A 211 -2.57 4.30 24.55
CA ARG A 211 -2.27 2.86 24.48
C ARG A 211 -1.01 2.56 25.28
N ASP A 212 -1.08 1.57 26.15
CA ASP A 212 0.09 1.08 26.90
C ASP A 212 0.93 0.10 26.06
N LEU A 213 2.01 -0.41 26.65
CA LEU A 213 2.93 -1.34 26.00
C LEU A 213 2.29 -2.70 25.64
N SER A 214 1.14 -3.06 26.23
CA SER A 214 0.43 -4.30 25.85
C SER A 214 -0.16 -4.23 24.44
N PHE A 215 -0.19 -3.04 23.84
CA PHE A 215 -0.50 -2.89 22.43
C PHE A 215 0.55 -3.54 21.51
N ILE A 216 1.81 -3.62 21.96
CA ILE A 216 2.90 -4.26 21.21
C ILE A 216 2.84 -5.76 21.43
N ASP A 217 2.51 -6.51 20.38
CA ASP A 217 2.30 -7.97 20.48
C ASP A 217 3.64 -8.71 20.43
N LEU A 218 4.33 -8.80 21.57
CA LEU A 218 5.57 -9.56 21.69
C LEU A 218 5.38 -10.77 22.59
N GLU A 219 5.50 -11.95 21.99
CA GLU A 219 5.48 -13.21 22.71
C GLU A 219 6.81 -13.96 22.57
N ARG A 220 7.12 -14.81 23.55
CA ARG A 220 8.35 -15.61 23.54
C ARG A 220 8.37 -16.56 22.34
N PRO A 221 9.53 -16.77 21.69
CA PRO A 221 9.66 -17.71 20.59
C PRO A 221 9.21 -19.11 21.00
N THR A 222 8.37 -19.73 20.18
CA THR A 222 7.99 -21.15 20.29
C THR A 222 8.41 -21.90 19.03
N LEU A 223 8.33 -23.24 19.03
CA LEU A 223 8.54 -24.03 17.80
C LEU A 223 7.58 -23.62 16.68
N ARG A 224 6.36 -23.21 17.03
CA ARG A 224 5.38 -22.65 16.08
C ARG A 224 5.86 -21.34 15.49
N THR A 225 6.44 -20.45 16.30
CA THR A 225 7.08 -19.20 15.83
C THR A 225 8.18 -19.50 14.83
N VAL A 226 9.08 -20.44 15.13
CA VAL A 226 10.16 -20.85 14.22
C VAL A 226 9.59 -21.40 12.90
N GLY A 227 8.57 -22.26 12.97
CA GLY A 227 7.87 -22.77 11.78
C GLY A 227 7.30 -21.66 10.89
N TRP A 228 6.69 -20.63 11.47
CA TRP A 228 6.22 -19.46 10.73
C TRP A 228 7.34 -18.61 10.15
N ILE A 229 8.49 -18.49 10.84
CA ILE A 229 9.64 -17.76 10.32
C ILE A 229 10.18 -18.44 9.06
N VAL A 230 10.40 -19.77 9.14
CA VAL A 230 10.88 -20.55 8.00
C VAL A 230 9.88 -20.51 6.83
N LEU A 231 8.60 -20.72 7.11
CA LEU A 231 7.54 -20.64 6.10
C LEU A 231 7.49 -19.26 5.45
N GLY A 232 7.57 -18.20 6.26
CA GLY A 232 7.57 -16.82 5.78
C GLY A 232 8.74 -16.55 4.84
N LEU A 233 9.95 -16.96 5.21
CA LEU A 233 11.13 -16.82 4.37
C LEU A 233 10.98 -17.55 3.03
N VAL A 234 10.55 -18.82 3.06
CA VAL A 234 10.31 -19.60 1.85
C VAL A 234 9.27 -18.92 0.96
N LEU A 235 8.18 -18.40 1.54
CA LEU A 235 7.14 -17.70 0.80
C LEU A 235 7.63 -16.37 0.20
N LEU A 236 8.39 -15.56 0.94
CA LEU A 236 8.95 -14.31 0.41
C LEU A 236 9.86 -14.58 -0.79
N PHE A 237 10.80 -15.53 -0.68
CA PHE A 237 11.68 -15.89 -1.81
C PHE A 237 10.90 -16.51 -2.97
N ALA A 238 9.97 -17.41 -2.71
CA ALA A 238 9.16 -18.05 -3.76
C ALA A 238 8.32 -17.03 -4.53
N VAL A 239 7.71 -16.06 -3.83
CA VAL A 239 6.93 -15.00 -4.46
C VAL A 239 7.83 -14.00 -5.18
N ASN A 240 8.97 -13.63 -4.60
CA ASN A 240 9.96 -12.79 -5.27
C ASN A 240 10.41 -13.41 -6.59
N ILE A 241 10.91 -14.65 -6.56
CA ILE A 241 11.35 -15.38 -7.75
C ILE A 241 10.18 -15.54 -8.74
N GLY A 242 9.02 -15.98 -8.28
CA GLY A 242 7.86 -16.22 -9.14
C GLY A 242 7.40 -14.96 -9.86
N ILE A 243 7.29 -13.84 -9.15
CA ILE A 243 6.89 -12.55 -9.74
C ILE A 243 7.99 -12.05 -10.70
N SER A 244 9.26 -12.14 -10.33
CA SER A 244 10.37 -11.75 -11.22
C SER A 244 10.35 -12.55 -12.52
N GLN A 245 10.12 -13.87 -12.47
CA GLN A 245 10.02 -14.70 -13.68
C GLN A 245 8.83 -14.29 -14.56
N VAL A 246 7.68 -13.96 -13.95
CA VAL A 246 6.52 -13.44 -14.69
C VAL A 246 6.84 -12.09 -15.33
N MET A 247 7.50 -11.18 -14.61
CA MET A 247 7.93 -9.88 -15.15
C MET A 247 8.88 -10.06 -16.34
N THR A 248 9.89 -10.91 -16.22
CA THR A 248 10.81 -11.24 -17.32
C THR A 248 10.09 -11.82 -18.52
N ALA A 249 9.16 -12.77 -18.30
CA ALA A 249 8.37 -13.36 -19.40
C ALA A 249 7.46 -12.35 -20.12
N LEU A 250 7.06 -11.29 -19.42
CA LEU A 250 6.24 -10.19 -19.96
C LEU A 250 7.06 -9.01 -20.49
N GLY A 251 8.39 -9.08 -20.44
CA GLY A 251 9.28 -7.97 -20.84
C GLY A 251 9.11 -6.74 -19.94
N ILE A 252 8.89 -6.94 -18.65
CA ILE A 252 8.74 -5.88 -17.65
C ILE A 252 10.06 -5.76 -16.89
N ASP A 253 10.71 -4.62 -17.02
CA ASP A 253 11.84 -4.25 -16.19
C ASP A 253 11.35 -3.75 -14.82
N ALA A 254 12.07 -4.07 -13.76
CA ALA A 254 11.82 -3.60 -12.41
C ALA A 254 12.92 -2.62 -11.98
N SER A 255 12.57 -1.64 -11.14
CA SER A 255 13.54 -0.75 -10.51
C SER A 255 14.26 -1.48 -9.37
N ASP A 256 15.56 -1.23 -9.23
CA ASP A 256 16.30 -1.58 -8.01
C ASP A 256 15.96 -0.63 -6.86
N HIS A 257 16.00 -1.17 -5.65
CA HIS A 257 15.90 -0.38 -4.43
C HIS A 257 17.19 0.46 -4.26
N THR A 258 17.09 1.71 -3.81
CA THR A 258 18.24 2.60 -3.58
C THR A 258 19.32 1.97 -2.69
N THR A 259 18.95 1.28 -1.62
CA THR A 259 19.87 0.49 -0.77
C THR A 259 20.66 -0.57 -1.55
N THR A 260 20.00 -1.31 -2.45
CA THR A 260 20.66 -2.32 -3.30
C THR A 260 21.66 -1.66 -4.24
N GLN A 261 21.30 -0.52 -4.85
CA GLN A 261 22.22 0.26 -5.69
C GLN A 261 23.46 0.72 -4.91
N ARG A 262 23.27 1.26 -3.70
CA ARG A 262 24.37 1.69 -2.83
C ARG A 262 25.31 0.55 -2.46
N LEU A 263 24.78 -0.66 -2.22
CA LEU A 263 25.56 -1.86 -1.94
C LEU A 263 26.32 -2.36 -3.17
N ALA A 264 25.71 -2.32 -4.35
CA ALA A 264 26.39 -2.63 -5.61
C ALA A 264 27.55 -1.66 -5.91
N GLU A 265 27.39 -0.38 -5.56
CA GLU A 265 28.45 0.63 -5.72
C GLU A 265 29.54 0.54 -4.65
N ASN A 266 29.18 0.14 -3.41
CA ASN A 266 30.08 0.08 -2.26
C ASN A 266 29.82 -1.21 -1.45
N PRO A 267 30.33 -2.37 -1.90
CA PRO A 267 30.04 -3.67 -1.29
C PRO A 267 30.43 -3.78 0.19
N GLU A 268 31.44 -3.02 0.64
CA GLU A 268 31.86 -2.99 2.05
C GLU A 268 30.75 -2.51 3.01
N LEU A 269 29.75 -1.78 2.50
CA LEU A 269 28.57 -1.38 3.29
C LEU A 269 27.75 -2.59 3.74
N ALA A 270 27.85 -3.74 3.05
CA ALA A 270 27.15 -4.96 3.40
C ALA A 270 27.50 -5.46 4.81
N MET A 271 28.74 -5.21 5.27
CA MET A 271 29.19 -5.58 6.63
C MET A 271 28.33 -4.94 7.72
N VAL A 272 27.79 -3.76 7.46
CA VAL A 272 26.91 -3.03 8.38
C VAL A 272 25.44 -3.26 8.01
N ALA A 273 25.11 -3.33 6.71
CA ALA A 273 23.74 -3.50 6.23
C ALA A 273 23.12 -4.82 6.69
N VAL A 274 23.82 -5.95 6.50
CA VAL A 274 23.31 -7.30 6.82
C VAL A 274 22.87 -7.43 8.29
N PRO A 275 23.71 -7.12 9.31
CA PRO A 275 23.25 -7.18 10.70
C PRO A 275 22.18 -6.12 10.99
N SER A 276 22.25 -4.95 10.37
CA SER A 276 21.26 -3.89 10.56
C SER A 276 19.86 -4.24 10.09
N MET A 277 19.71 -5.10 9.09
CA MET A 277 18.40 -5.59 8.66
C MET A 277 17.66 -6.33 9.77
N LEU A 278 18.40 -7.08 10.59
CA LEU A 278 17.85 -7.85 11.72
C LEU A 278 17.68 -7.00 12.98
N LEU A 279 18.60 -6.05 13.23
CA LEU A 279 18.62 -5.26 14.45
C LEU A 279 17.69 -4.05 14.39
N PHE A 280 17.60 -3.41 13.22
CA PHE A 280 16.94 -2.11 13.08
C PHE A 280 15.80 -2.16 12.06
N VAL A 281 16.08 -2.52 10.80
CA VAL A 281 15.08 -2.37 9.73
C VAL A 281 13.87 -3.28 9.96
N GLY A 282 14.07 -4.61 10.01
CA GLY A 282 12.99 -5.58 10.21
C GLY A 282 12.17 -5.30 11.48
N PRO A 283 12.77 -5.16 12.67
CA PRO A 283 12.03 -4.90 13.90
C PRO A 283 11.22 -3.60 13.89
N PHE A 284 11.82 -2.47 13.51
CA PHE A 284 11.17 -1.17 13.64
C PHE A 284 10.22 -0.87 12.49
N GLU A 285 10.47 -1.38 11.29
CA GLU A 285 9.46 -1.33 10.22
C GLU A 285 8.25 -2.20 10.57
N GLU A 286 8.43 -3.45 11.00
CA GLU A 286 7.27 -4.30 11.32
C GLU A 286 6.52 -3.80 12.57
N LEU A 287 7.22 -3.22 13.55
CA LEU A 287 6.58 -2.54 14.68
C LEU A 287 5.63 -1.45 14.17
N PHE A 288 6.10 -0.66 13.21
CA PHE A 288 5.36 0.48 12.71
C PHE A 288 4.24 0.07 11.73
N TYR A 289 4.55 -0.73 10.73
CA TYR A 289 3.59 -1.06 9.67
C TYR A 289 2.61 -2.16 10.07
N ARG A 290 3.02 -3.15 10.88
CA ARG A 290 2.13 -4.24 11.32
C ARG A 290 1.46 -3.93 12.63
N ASN A 291 2.24 -3.65 13.66
CA ASN A 291 1.67 -3.45 14.98
C ASN A 291 0.98 -2.08 15.09
N VAL A 292 1.60 -0.98 14.63
CA VAL A 292 0.93 0.33 14.70
C VAL A 292 -0.11 0.51 13.60
N ILE A 293 0.26 0.46 12.32
CA ILE A 293 -0.64 0.79 11.20
C ILE A 293 -1.68 -0.31 10.95
N GLN A 294 -1.24 -1.55 10.68
CA GLN A 294 -2.17 -2.63 10.33
C GLN A 294 -3.11 -2.99 11.49
N LYS A 295 -2.61 -3.16 12.73
CA LYS A 295 -3.49 -3.45 13.89
C LYS A 295 -4.49 -2.33 14.16
N SER A 296 -4.09 -1.07 13.95
CA SER A 296 -4.98 0.09 14.07
C SER A 296 -6.14 0.07 13.07
N LEU A 297 -5.98 -0.59 11.92
CA LEU A 297 -7.04 -0.77 10.94
C LEU A 297 -8.08 -1.82 11.39
N TYR A 298 -7.76 -2.73 12.32
CA TYR A 298 -8.72 -3.72 12.83
C TYR A 298 -9.96 -3.10 13.52
N GLU A 299 -9.88 -1.83 13.93
CA GLU A 299 -11.02 -1.08 14.50
C GLU A 299 -12.19 -0.93 13.52
N HIS A 300 -11.92 -0.87 12.21
CA HIS A 300 -12.93 -0.60 11.18
C HIS A 300 -12.92 -1.56 9.99
N PHE A 301 -11.87 -2.37 9.87
CA PHE A 301 -11.69 -3.37 8.81
C PHE A 301 -11.73 -4.78 9.40
N SER A 302 -12.06 -5.77 8.55
CA SER A 302 -11.75 -7.16 8.88
C SER A 302 -10.23 -7.35 8.93
N ARG A 303 -9.75 -8.40 9.61
CA ARG A 303 -8.32 -8.73 9.67
C ARG A 303 -7.67 -8.79 8.27
N ALA A 304 -8.28 -9.51 7.33
CA ALA A 304 -7.82 -9.55 5.95
C ALA A 304 -7.87 -8.19 5.23
N GLY A 305 -8.91 -7.38 5.48
CA GLY A 305 -9.01 -6.03 4.92
C GLY A 305 -7.93 -5.08 5.44
N ALA A 306 -7.58 -5.19 6.73
CA ALA A 306 -6.50 -4.44 7.33
C ALA A 306 -5.13 -4.87 6.81
N VAL A 307 -4.90 -6.18 6.57
CA VAL A 307 -3.68 -6.66 5.87
C VAL A 307 -3.56 -6.01 4.50
N LEU A 308 -4.63 -6.02 3.71
CA LEU A 308 -4.63 -5.44 2.36
C LEU A 308 -4.34 -3.93 2.40
N VAL A 309 -5.06 -3.18 3.23
CA VAL A 309 -4.87 -1.72 3.33
C VAL A 309 -3.52 -1.37 3.93
N GLY A 310 -3.08 -2.06 4.98
CA GLY A 310 -1.75 -1.88 5.58
C GLY A 310 -0.62 -2.17 4.59
N SER A 311 -0.78 -3.18 3.72
CA SER A 311 0.20 -3.50 2.66
C SER A 311 0.22 -2.45 1.55
N LEU A 312 -0.93 -1.83 1.21
CA LEU A 312 -0.96 -0.69 0.31
C LEU A 312 -0.24 0.53 0.91
N VAL A 313 -0.46 0.82 2.19
CA VAL A 313 0.24 1.90 2.90
C VAL A 313 1.76 1.64 2.89
N PHE A 314 2.17 0.42 3.21
CA PHE A 314 3.57 -0.02 3.14
C PHE A 314 4.17 0.13 1.75
N MET A 315 3.46 -0.29 0.69
CA MET A 315 3.90 -0.09 -0.69
C MET A 315 4.10 1.41 -1.02
N ILE A 316 3.17 2.28 -0.64
CA ILE A 316 3.21 3.71 -1.01
C ILE A 316 4.46 4.41 -0.46
N VAL A 317 4.87 4.13 0.78
CA VAL A 317 6.07 4.75 1.37
C VAL A 317 7.38 4.29 0.72
N HIS A 318 7.36 3.17 -0.01
CA HIS A 318 8.52 2.68 -0.77
C HIS A 318 8.70 3.36 -2.13
N LEU A 319 7.78 4.23 -2.56
CA LEU A 319 7.84 4.90 -3.86
C LEU A 319 9.21 5.56 -4.11
N PHE A 320 9.69 6.33 -3.14
CA PHE A 320 10.98 7.04 -3.28
C PHE A 320 12.19 6.10 -3.33
N ALA A 321 12.10 4.94 -2.68
CA ALA A 321 13.18 3.96 -2.68
C ALA A 321 13.31 3.21 -4.01
N TYR A 322 12.27 3.22 -4.85
CA TYR A 322 12.25 2.62 -6.18
C TYR A 322 12.16 3.63 -7.33
N ALA A 323 12.23 4.93 -7.02
CA ALA A 323 12.24 6.02 -8.00
C ALA A 323 13.63 6.18 -8.66
N THR A 324 14.26 5.06 -9.00
CA THR A 324 15.63 4.95 -9.52
C THR A 324 15.68 4.73 -11.03
N ALA A 325 14.55 4.39 -11.64
CA ALA A 325 14.37 4.19 -13.07
C ALA A 325 13.07 4.86 -13.56
N GLY A 326 12.45 4.32 -14.61
CA GLY A 326 11.20 4.87 -15.17
C GLY A 326 9.95 4.53 -14.33
N PRO A 327 8.83 5.28 -14.49
CA PRO A 327 7.58 5.04 -13.77
C PRO A 327 7.02 3.61 -13.90
N GLY A 328 7.23 3.00 -15.07
CA GLY A 328 6.87 1.60 -15.31
C GLY A 328 7.65 0.63 -14.43
N ALA A 329 8.98 0.76 -14.42
CA ALA A 329 9.86 -0.08 -13.61
C ALA A 329 9.61 0.11 -12.11
N MET A 330 9.38 1.35 -11.68
CA MET A 330 8.99 1.65 -10.31
C MET A 330 7.66 0.98 -9.95
N LEU A 331 6.64 1.05 -10.82
CA LEU A 331 5.35 0.42 -10.57
C LEU A 331 5.45 -1.11 -10.48
N ALA A 332 6.29 -1.73 -11.31
CA ALA A 332 6.58 -3.15 -11.26
C ALA A 332 7.18 -3.54 -9.89
N SER A 333 8.22 -2.83 -9.43
CA SER A 333 8.82 -3.09 -8.11
C SER A 333 7.83 -2.85 -6.97
N LEU A 334 6.99 -1.81 -7.04
CA LEU A 334 5.96 -1.55 -6.04
C LEU A 334 4.90 -2.66 -5.99
N ALA A 335 4.53 -3.25 -7.13
CA ALA A 335 3.63 -4.41 -7.14
C ALA A 335 4.24 -5.62 -6.43
N LEU A 336 5.55 -5.85 -6.59
CA LEU A 336 6.30 -6.86 -5.86
C LEU A 336 6.34 -6.54 -4.35
N VAL A 337 6.68 -5.30 -3.96
CA VAL A 337 6.67 -4.86 -2.55
C VAL A 337 5.30 -5.04 -1.91
N PHE A 338 4.23 -4.74 -2.64
CA PHE A 338 2.86 -4.98 -2.17
C PHE A 338 2.61 -6.47 -1.90
N ALA A 339 3.04 -7.36 -2.80
CA ALA A 339 2.90 -8.81 -2.62
C ALA A 339 3.69 -9.32 -1.39
N LEU A 340 4.92 -8.85 -1.19
CA LEU A 340 5.72 -9.18 0.00
C LEU A 340 5.06 -8.62 1.27
N GLY A 341 4.53 -7.40 1.21
CA GLY A 341 3.78 -6.77 2.30
C GLY A 341 2.53 -7.56 2.71
N LEU A 342 1.81 -8.16 1.75
CA LEU A 342 0.67 -9.03 2.04
C LEU A 342 1.09 -10.28 2.81
N ILE A 343 2.24 -10.87 2.49
CA ILE A 343 2.78 -12.05 3.19
C ILE A 343 3.13 -11.68 4.63
N LEU A 344 3.92 -10.63 4.83
CA LEU A 344 4.32 -10.16 6.16
C LEU A 344 3.09 -9.77 7.01
N GLY A 345 2.15 -9.04 6.42
CA GLY A 345 0.90 -8.67 7.06
C GLY A 345 0.05 -9.87 7.44
N THR A 346 -0.03 -10.89 6.59
CA THR A 346 -0.74 -12.13 6.88
C THR A 346 -0.04 -12.95 7.97
N ILE A 347 1.29 -13.04 7.96
CA ILE A 347 2.05 -13.71 9.01
C ILE A 347 1.72 -13.06 10.36
N TYR A 348 1.81 -11.74 10.45
CA TYR A 348 1.44 -11.01 11.66
C TYR A 348 -0.01 -11.27 12.07
N GLU A 349 -0.95 -11.21 11.13
CA GLU A 349 -2.38 -11.46 11.37
C GLU A 349 -2.67 -12.87 11.92
N ARG A 350 -1.86 -13.87 11.54
CA ARG A 350 -2.01 -15.26 11.97
C ARG A 350 -1.26 -15.62 13.23
N THR A 351 -0.18 -14.90 13.52
CA THR A 351 0.65 -15.17 14.69
C THR A 351 0.28 -14.29 15.86
N ASP A 352 -0.32 -13.12 15.63
CA ASP A 352 -0.51 -12.06 16.63
C ASP A 352 0.79 -11.85 17.44
N ASN A 353 1.95 -11.95 16.78
CA ASN A 353 3.27 -11.83 17.38
C ASN A 353 4.20 -11.12 16.41
N LEU A 354 4.59 -9.90 16.77
CA LEU A 354 5.44 -8.98 16.02
C LEU A 354 6.84 -9.53 15.77
N LEU A 355 7.35 -10.40 16.64
CA LEU A 355 8.69 -10.99 16.47
C LEU A 355 8.78 -11.83 15.18
N VAL A 356 7.69 -12.50 14.80
CA VAL A 356 7.65 -13.37 13.62
C VAL A 356 7.87 -12.59 12.32
N PRO A 357 7.02 -11.62 11.94
CA PRO A 357 7.23 -10.85 10.72
C PRO A 357 8.54 -10.05 10.77
N ALA A 358 8.95 -9.53 11.93
CA ALA A 358 10.22 -8.80 12.09
C ALA A 358 11.43 -9.64 11.70
N LEU A 359 11.49 -10.89 12.17
CA LEU A 359 12.55 -11.82 11.83
C LEU A 359 12.45 -12.31 10.38
N VAL A 360 11.25 -12.58 9.88
CA VAL A 360 11.05 -12.96 8.46
C VAL A 360 11.56 -11.85 7.54
N HIS A 361 11.14 -10.61 7.79
CA HIS A 361 11.54 -9.44 7.01
C HIS A 361 13.05 -9.16 7.14
N GLY A 362 13.56 -9.07 8.37
CA GLY A 362 14.97 -8.80 8.62
C GLY A 362 15.89 -9.86 8.02
N CYS A 363 15.56 -11.14 8.18
CA CYS A 363 16.31 -12.25 7.57
C CYS A 363 16.22 -12.21 6.04
N TYR A 364 15.05 -11.93 5.46
CA TYR A 364 14.88 -11.83 4.00
C TYR A 364 15.81 -10.77 3.41
N ASN A 365 15.77 -9.54 3.96
CA ASN A 365 16.63 -8.45 3.49
C ASN A 365 18.12 -8.77 3.74
N ALA A 366 18.46 -9.31 4.90
CA ALA A 366 19.84 -9.69 5.22
C ALA A 366 20.38 -10.70 4.19
N LEU A 367 19.60 -11.74 3.85
CA LEU A 367 19.99 -12.76 2.90
C LEU A 367 20.17 -12.22 1.48
N LEU A 368 19.36 -11.23 1.06
CA LEU A 368 19.59 -10.54 -0.21
C LEU A 368 20.93 -9.79 -0.23
N PHE A 369 21.37 -9.26 0.91
CA PHE A 369 22.60 -8.46 0.97
C PHE A 369 23.87 -9.27 1.24
N VAL A 370 23.75 -10.56 1.59
CA VAL A 370 24.92 -11.43 1.85
C VAL A 370 25.81 -11.59 0.61
N GLU A 371 25.25 -11.51 -0.60
CA GLU A 371 26.04 -11.66 -1.84
C GLU A 371 27.12 -10.58 -2.00
N TYR A 372 26.95 -9.41 -1.38
CA TYR A 372 27.91 -8.30 -1.42
C TYR A 372 29.05 -8.44 -0.39
N LEU A 373 29.02 -9.46 0.47
CA LEU A 373 30.08 -9.78 1.43
C LEU A 373 31.20 -10.66 0.85
N VAL A 374 30.99 -11.21 -0.34
CA VAL A 374 31.88 -12.15 -1.04
C VAL A 374 32.58 -11.43 -2.17
#